data_AF-A0AAT9HV62-F1
#
_entry.id   AF-A0AAT9HV62-F1
#
_cell.length_a   1.000
_cell.length_b   1.000
_cell.length_c   1.000
_cell.angle_alpha   90.00
_cell.angle_beta   90.00
_cell.angle_gamma   90.00
#
_symmetry.space_group_name_H-M   'P 1'
#
loop_
_entity.id
_entity.type
_entity.pdbx_description
1 polymer ?
#
loop_
_entity_poly.entity_id
_entity_poly.type
_entity_poly.pdbx_seq_one_letter_code
_entity_poly.pdbx_strand_id
1 'polypeptide(L)'
;MDWADDVAYSVHDVEDGLHAGHIDPDCLHAEAERQAVFEVAIGRYVPAGTAPEELAEALDRLLDQEWWPHGYDGTAVAQARLKDATSQLIGRFCLAAEAATRLAHGEGASPGTAPSSSYREAPVWSARSSRR
;
A
#
# COMPACT_ATOMS: atom_id res chain seq x y z
N MET A 1 -12.36 -8.90 -13.94
CA MET A 1 -11.77 -8.53 -12.65
C MET A 1 -11.68 -7.02 -12.66
N ASP A 2 -12.18 -6.35 -11.62
CA ASP A 2 -12.08 -4.90 -11.54
C ASP A 2 -10.82 -4.50 -10.75
N TRP A 3 -10.41 -3.24 -10.89
CA TRP A 3 -9.19 -2.74 -10.26
C TRP A 3 -9.24 -2.79 -8.73
N ALA A 4 -10.43 -2.67 -8.15
CA ALA A 4 -10.61 -2.68 -6.70
C ALA A 4 -10.35 -4.08 -6.13
N ASP A 5 -10.82 -5.13 -6.82
CA ASP A 5 -10.52 -6.52 -6.50
C ASP A 5 -9.00 -6.77 -6.55
N ASP A 6 -8.31 -6.31 -7.60
CA ASP A 6 -6.86 -6.51 -7.75
C ASP A 6 -6.07 -5.91 -6.56
N VAL A 7 -6.46 -4.71 -6.11
CA VAL A 7 -5.85 -4.07 -4.94
C VAL A 7 -6.15 -4.84 -3.66
N ALA A 8 -7.42 -5.20 -3.44
CA ALA A 8 -7.84 -5.87 -2.21
C ALA A 8 -7.17 -7.24 -2.04
N TYR A 9 -7.13 -8.04 -3.10
CA TYR A 9 -6.47 -9.35 -3.06
C TYR A 9 -4.96 -9.20 -2.88
N SER A 10 -4.31 -8.28 -3.60
CA SER A 10 -2.86 -8.10 -3.48
C SER A 10 -2.43 -7.69 -2.06
N VAL A 11 -3.17 -6.78 -1.42
CA VAL A 11 -2.85 -6.32 -0.05
C VAL A 11 -3.11 -7.42 0.98
N HIS A 12 -4.21 -8.17 0.83
CA HIS A 12 -4.51 -9.29 1.73
C HIS A 12 -3.52 -10.44 1.57
N ASP A 13 -3.08 -10.76 0.36
CA ASP A 13 -2.10 -11.82 0.14
C ASP A 13 -0.75 -11.49 0.81
N VAL A 14 -0.32 -10.22 0.76
CA VAL A 14 0.87 -9.76 1.49
C VAL A 14 0.64 -9.88 3.01
N GLU A 15 -0.54 -9.47 3.49
CA GLU A 15 -0.88 -9.58 4.91
C GLU A 15 -0.84 -11.04 5.39
N ASP A 16 -1.56 -11.92 4.70
CA ASP A 16 -1.70 -13.33 5.06
C ASP A 16 -0.36 -14.06 4.93
N GLY A 17 0.44 -13.73 3.90
CA GLY A 17 1.77 -14.28 3.71
C GLY A 17 2.73 -13.92 4.85
N LEU A 18 2.72 -12.67 5.30
CA LEU A 18 3.48 -12.22 6.47
C LEU A 18 2.94 -12.86 7.75
N HIS A 19 1.63 -12.85 7.95
CA HIS A 19 0.98 -13.40 9.15
C HIS A 19 1.23 -14.91 9.31
N ALA A 20 1.20 -15.67 8.21
CA ALA A 20 1.46 -17.10 8.18
C ALA A 20 2.95 -17.47 8.22
N GLY A 21 3.86 -16.48 8.14
CA GLY A 21 5.30 -16.70 8.07
C GLY A 21 5.77 -17.31 6.75
N HIS A 22 5.00 -17.15 5.68
CA HIS A 22 5.39 -17.54 4.32
C HIS A 22 6.26 -16.49 3.64
N ILE A 23 6.15 -15.24 4.09
CA ILE A 23 6.94 -14.10 3.64
C ILE A 23 7.68 -13.55 4.85
N ASP A 24 8.99 -13.40 4.72
CA ASP A 24 9.79 -12.57 5.62
C ASP A 24 9.94 -11.19 4.93
N PRO A 25 9.51 -10.09 5.55
CA PRO A 25 9.63 -8.78 4.93
C PRO A 25 11.07 -8.39 4.64
N ASP A 26 12.05 -8.90 5.39
CA ASP A 26 13.46 -8.62 5.17
C ASP A 26 14.00 -9.24 3.87
N CYS A 27 13.33 -10.28 3.34
CA CYS A 27 13.70 -10.88 2.05
C CYS A 27 13.61 -9.89 0.89
N LEU A 28 12.79 -8.84 0.98
CA LEU A 28 12.67 -7.81 -0.07
C LEU A 28 13.91 -6.90 -0.17
N HIS A 29 14.87 -7.04 0.75
CA HIS A 29 16.20 -6.45 0.64
C HIS A 29 17.20 -7.37 -0.09
N ALA A 30 16.88 -8.66 -0.28
CA ALA A 30 17.77 -9.59 -0.97
C ALA A 30 17.63 -9.46 -2.49
N GLU A 31 18.75 -9.24 -3.17
CA GLU A 31 18.78 -9.02 -4.62
C GLU A 31 18.09 -10.13 -5.42
N ALA A 32 18.34 -11.40 -5.07
CA ALA A 32 17.74 -12.55 -5.77
C ALA A 32 16.21 -12.56 -5.68
N GLU A 33 15.66 -12.24 -4.51
CA GLU A 33 14.21 -12.20 -4.27
C GLU A 33 13.58 -11.01 -5.01
N ARG A 34 14.23 -9.85 -5.00
CA ARG A 34 13.80 -8.67 -5.76
C ARG A 34 13.71 -8.97 -7.25
N GLN A 35 14.73 -9.61 -7.82
CA GLN A 35 14.72 -10.00 -9.23
C GLN A 35 13.58 -10.96 -9.56
N ALA A 36 13.31 -11.95 -8.69
CA ALA A 36 12.19 -12.87 -8.88
C ALA A 36 10.83 -12.14 -8.89
N VAL A 37 10.64 -11.16 -7.99
CA VAL A 37 9.44 -10.31 -7.98
C VAL A 37 9.32 -9.47 -9.26
N PHE A 38 10.43 -8.88 -9.73
CA PHE A 38 10.43 -8.03 -10.92
C PHE A 38 10.12 -8.81 -12.20
N GLU A 39 10.64 -10.03 -12.35
CA GLU A 39 10.30 -10.92 -13.47
C GLU A 39 8.79 -11.20 -13.54
N VAL A 40 8.15 -11.46 -12.39
CA VAL A 40 6.69 -11.65 -12.33
C VAL A 40 5.96 -10.35 -12.66
N ALA A 41 6.44 -9.21 -12.14
CA ALA A 41 5.83 -7.91 -12.38
C ALA A 41 5.85 -7.52 -13.86
N ILE A 42 6.98 -7.66 -14.55
CA ILE A 42 7.15 -7.35 -15.98
C ILE A 42 6.24 -8.22 -16.84
N GLY A 43 6.05 -9.50 -16.47
CA GLY A 43 5.21 -10.41 -17.22
C GLY A 43 3.70 -10.21 -17.04
N ARG A 44 3.25 -9.49 -16.01
CA ARG A 44 1.83 -9.51 -15.59
C ARG A 44 1.23 -8.17 -15.21
N TYR A 45 2.01 -7.27 -14.62
CA TYR A 45 1.48 -6.11 -13.89
C TYR A 45 1.99 -4.76 -14.40
N VAL A 46 3.06 -4.73 -15.20
CA VAL A 46 3.57 -3.50 -15.82
C VAL A 46 3.63 -3.60 -17.35
N PRO A 47 3.61 -2.46 -18.07
CA PRO A 47 3.74 -2.47 -19.52
C PRO A 47 5.02 -3.17 -20.01
N ALA A 48 4.93 -3.79 -21.18
CA ALA A 48 6.10 -4.35 -21.84
C ALA A 48 7.13 -3.26 -22.10
N GLY A 49 8.35 -3.43 -21.58
CA GLY A 49 9.44 -2.46 -21.71
C GLY A 49 9.65 -1.53 -20.50
N THR A 50 8.87 -1.68 -19.42
CA THR A 50 9.24 -1.05 -18.13
C THR A 50 10.64 -1.50 -17.71
N ALA A 51 11.51 -0.54 -17.40
CA ALA A 51 12.87 -0.82 -16.98
C ALA A 51 12.89 -1.46 -15.58
N PRO A 52 13.68 -2.52 -15.33
CA PRO A 52 13.81 -3.12 -14.01
C PRO A 52 14.20 -2.12 -12.92
N GLU A 53 14.94 -1.08 -13.28
CA GLU A 53 15.36 0.00 -12.37
C GLU A 53 14.15 0.79 -11.85
N GLU A 54 13.10 1.00 -12.64
CA GLU A 54 11.88 1.69 -12.18
C GLU A 54 11.16 0.87 -11.10
N LEU A 55 11.16 -0.46 -11.23
CA LEU A 55 10.61 -1.38 -10.23
C LEU A 55 11.45 -1.38 -8.96
N ALA A 56 12.78 -1.37 -9.10
CA ALA A 56 13.70 -1.28 -7.97
C ALA A 56 13.50 0.01 -7.18
N GLU A 57 13.46 1.15 -7.86
CA GLU A 57 13.20 2.44 -7.23
C GLU A 57 11.82 2.51 -6.57
N ALA A 58 10.80 1.91 -7.19
CA ALA A 58 9.46 1.85 -6.62
C ALA A 58 9.42 1.00 -5.34
N LEU A 59 10.09 -0.15 -5.36
CA LEU A 59 10.21 -1.02 -4.18
C LEU A 59 11.00 -0.33 -3.07
N ASP A 60 12.10 0.35 -3.38
CA ASP A 60 12.89 1.07 -2.37
C ASP A 60 12.09 2.18 -1.70
N ARG A 61 11.34 2.98 -2.48
CA ARG A 61 10.42 3.99 -1.90
C ARG A 61 9.35 3.40 -1.00
N LEU A 62 8.94 2.15 -1.23
CA LEU A 62 7.98 1.44 -0.40
C LEU A 62 8.62 0.92 0.88
N LEU A 63 9.79 0.28 0.78
CA LEU A 63 10.53 -0.26 1.93
C LEU A 63 11.03 0.83 2.86
N ASP A 64 11.33 2.03 2.34
CA ASP A 64 11.77 3.19 3.14
C ASP A 64 10.65 3.87 3.95
N GLN A 65 9.39 3.42 3.81
CA GLN A 65 8.29 4.02 4.54
C GLN A 65 8.34 3.63 6.03
N GLU A 66 8.18 4.60 6.94
CA GLU A 66 8.20 4.33 8.40
C GLU A 66 7.12 3.33 8.86
N TRP A 67 6.02 3.23 8.11
CA TRP A 67 4.92 2.30 8.38
C TRP A 67 5.15 0.91 7.78
N TRP A 68 6.21 0.71 7.00
CA TRP A 68 6.53 -0.60 6.44
C TRP A 68 6.99 -1.58 7.54
N PRO A 69 6.52 -2.83 7.56
CA PRO A 69 6.91 -3.79 8.58
C PRO A 69 8.36 -4.27 8.34
N HIS A 70 9.32 -3.75 9.11
CA HIS A 70 10.71 -4.23 9.14
C HIS A 70 10.90 -5.46 10.04
N GLY A 71 10.06 -6.47 9.84
CA GLY A 71 10.03 -7.70 10.61
C GLY A 71 8.64 -8.00 11.17
N TYR A 72 8.36 -9.29 11.34
CA TYR A 72 7.12 -9.79 11.90
C TYR A 72 7.38 -10.98 12.82
N ASP A 73 7.17 -10.79 14.12
CA ASP A 73 7.41 -11.79 15.17
C ASP A 73 6.12 -12.39 15.76
N GLY A 74 4.97 -12.07 15.17
CA GLY A 74 3.65 -12.53 15.62
C GLY A 74 3.14 -11.87 16.90
N THR A 75 3.86 -10.90 17.47
CA THR A 75 3.37 -10.14 18.63
C THR A 75 2.17 -9.27 18.27
N ALA A 76 1.35 -8.90 19.25
CA ALA A 76 0.22 -7.99 19.03
C ALA A 76 0.67 -6.62 18.47
N VAL A 77 1.89 -6.18 18.81
CA VAL A 77 2.46 -4.94 18.27
C VAL A 77 2.84 -5.10 16.80
N ALA A 78 3.48 -6.22 16.44
CA ALA A 78 3.78 -6.52 15.04
C ALA A 78 2.50 -6.67 14.21
N GLN A 79 1.46 -7.30 14.77
CA GLN A 79 0.15 -7.39 14.11
C GLN A 79 -0.51 -6.03 13.90
N ALA A 80 -0.43 -5.12 14.87
CA ALA A 80 -0.95 -3.76 14.72
C ALA A 80 -0.20 -2.98 13.63
N ARG A 81 1.13 -3.12 13.54
CA ARG A 81 1.94 -2.52 12.47
C ARG A 81 1.60 -3.09 11.10
N LEU A 82 1.39 -4.40 11.01
CA LEU A 82 0.98 -5.04 9.77
C LEU A 82 -0.38 -4.50 9.29
N LYS A 83 -1.35 -4.34 10.19
CA LYS A 83 -2.66 -3.73 9.89
C LYS A 83 -2.58 -2.25 9.50
N ASP A 84 -1.62 -1.52 10.06
CA ASP A 84 -1.35 -0.14 9.65
C ASP A 84 -0.77 -0.10 8.23
N ALA A 85 0.20 -0.97 7.94
CA ALA A 85 0.79 -1.09 6.61
C ALA A 85 -0.23 -1.44 5.51
N THR A 86 -1.16 -2.36 5.78
CA THR A 86 -2.23 -2.69 4.82
C THR A 86 -3.18 -1.52 4.60
N SER A 87 -3.52 -0.78 5.65
CA SER A 87 -4.34 0.44 5.56
C SER A 87 -3.66 1.52 4.72
N GLN A 88 -2.34 1.70 4.92
CA GLN A 88 -1.53 2.65 4.16
C GLN A 88 -1.44 2.27 2.68
N LEU A 89 -1.25 0.98 2.36
CA LEU A 89 -1.24 0.48 0.99
C LEU A 89 -2.56 0.75 0.27
N ILE A 90 -3.69 0.36 0.88
CA ILE A 90 -5.03 0.60 0.31
C ILE A 90 -5.24 2.10 0.07
N GLY A 91 -4.92 2.94 1.06
CA GLY A 91 -5.06 4.39 0.94
C GLY A 91 -4.24 4.97 -0.22
N ARG A 92 -2.99 4.52 -0.39
CA ARG A 92 -2.12 4.96 -1.49
C ARG A 92 -2.66 4.55 -2.86
N PHE A 93 -3.15 3.32 -3.01
CA PHE A 93 -3.78 2.87 -4.25
C PHE A 93 -5.03 3.68 -4.59
N CYS A 94 -5.91 3.90 -3.61
CA CYS A 94 -7.12 4.72 -3.80
C CYS A 94 -6.79 6.15 -4.24
N LEU A 95 -5.83 6.80 -3.56
CA LEU A 95 -5.40 8.17 -3.92
C LEU A 95 -4.75 8.23 -5.30
N ALA A 96 -3.95 7.22 -5.67
CA ALA A 96 -3.33 7.14 -6.98
C ALA A 96 -4.38 6.99 -8.11
N ALA A 97 -5.35 6.10 -7.93
CA ALA A 97 -6.44 5.90 -8.90
C ALA A 97 -7.33 7.13 -9.03
N GLU A 98 -7.66 7.78 -7.92
CA GLU A 98 -8.41 9.03 -7.89
C GLU A 98 -7.67 10.16 -8.64
N ALA A 99 -6.37 10.32 -8.36
CA ALA A 99 -5.53 11.31 -9.04
C ALA A 99 -5.43 11.04 -10.56
N ALA A 100 -5.19 9.78 -10.96
CA ALA A 100 -5.14 9.38 -12.37
C ALA A 100 -6.47 9.65 -13.09
N THR A 101 -7.59 9.36 -12.43
CA THR A 101 -8.93 9.60 -12.98
C THR A 101 -9.18 11.09 -13.21
N ARG A 102 -8.83 11.95 -12.23
CA ARG A 102 -8.92 13.41 -12.38
C ARG A 102 -8.05 13.94 -13.51
N LEU A 103 -6.84 13.43 -13.66
CA LEU A 103 -5.94 13.83 -14.75
C LEU A 103 -6.50 13.45 -16.13
N ALA A 104 -7.10 12.27 -16.25
CA ALA A 104 -7.63 11.77 -17.52
C ALA A 104 -8.95 12.43 -17.94
N HIS A 105 -9.82 12.76 -16.98
CA HIS A 105 -11.19 13.23 -17.25
C HIS A 105 -11.46 14.68 -16.82
N GLY A 106 -10.46 15.37 -16.28
CA GLY A 106 -10.59 16.69 -15.68
C GLY A 106 -11.26 16.65 -14.31
N GLU A 107 -11.13 17.74 -13.55
CA GLU A 107 -12.03 18.01 -12.44
C GLU A 107 -13.42 18.24 -13.04
N GLY A 108 -14.30 17.24 -12.98
CA GLY A 108 -15.66 17.37 -13.49
C GLY A 108 -16.26 18.70 -13.01
N ALA A 109 -16.69 19.54 -13.96
CA ALA A 109 -17.19 20.88 -13.71
C ALA A 109 -18.15 20.88 -12.51
N SER A 110 -17.81 21.60 -11.44
CA SER A 110 -18.75 21.85 -10.35
C SER A 110 -20.00 22.53 -10.92
N PRO A 111 -21.21 21.95 -10.77
CA PRO A 111 -22.41 22.74 -10.90
C PRO A 111 -22.51 23.60 -9.64
N GLY A 112 -21.96 24.81 -9.70
CA GLY A 112 -22.38 25.99 -8.95
C GLY A 112 -22.35 25.97 -7.41
N THR A 113 -21.52 26.88 -6.86
CA THR A 113 -21.73 27.62 -5.60
C THR A 113 -21.19 26.98 -4.30
N ALA A 114 -20.10 27.59 -3.78
CA ALA A 114 -19.58 27.44 -2.42
C ALA A 114 -20.17 28.55 -1.49
N PRO A 115 -19.85 28.67 -0.17
CA PRO A 115 -18.90 27.90 0.64
C PRO A 115 -19.32 27.57 2.10
N SER A 116 -18.39 26.90 2.80
CA SER A 116 -18.24 26.72 4.26
C SER A 116 -18.90 25.50 4.91
N SER A 117 -18.11 24.44 5.07
CA SER A 117 -18.17 23.60 6.26
C SER A 117 -16.74 23.28 6.67
N SER A 118 -16.36 23.70 7.87
CA SER A 118 -15.07 23.46 8.47
C SER A 118 -14.89 21.95 8.69
N TYR A 119 -13.96 21.36 7.93
CA TYR A 119 -13.51 20.00 8.23
C TYR A 119 -12.67 20.08 9.51
N ARG A 120 -13.29 19.77 10.66
CA ARG A 120 -12.57 19.46 11.90
C ARG A 120 -11.85 18.14 11.70
N GLU A 121 -10.59 18.10 12.13
CA GLU A 121 -9.78 16.88 12.16
C GLU A 121 -10.54 15.72 12.80
N ALA A 122 -10.54 14.58 12.10
CA ALA A 122 -10.97 13.32 12.67
C ALA A 122 -9.88 12.83 13.65
N PRO A 123 -10.24 12.38 14.86
CA PRO A 123 -9.25 11.96 15.83
C PRO A 123 -8.57 10.67 15.37
N VAL A 124 -7.24 10.71 15.33
CA VAL A 124 -6.38 9.52 15.37
C VAL A 124 -6.89 8.60 16.47
N TRP A 125 -7.16 7.34 16.11
CA TRP A 125 -7.71 6.33 16.99
C TRP A 125 -6.73 6.08 18.16
N SER A 126 -6.95 6.76 19.29
CA SER A 126 -6.19 6.55 20.52
C SER A 126 -6.67 5.25 21.16
N ALA A 127 -5.97 4.16 20.87
CA ALA A 127 -6.10 2.90 21.60
C ALA A 127 -5.59 3.09 23.04
N ARG A 128 -6.48 3.57 23.93
CA ARG A 128 -6.21 3.67 25.35
C ARG A 128 -6.45 2.29 25.98
N SER A 129 -5.38 1.50 26.10
CA SER A 129 -5.36 0.25 26.85
C SER A 129 -5.58 0.54 28.34
N SER A 130 -6.78 0.25 28.85
CA SER A 130 -7.05 0.17 30.28
C SER A 130 -6.46 -1.13 30.82
N ARG A 131 -5.43 -0.98 31.65
CA ARG A 131 -4.93 -2.03 32.55
C ARG A 131 -6.06 -2.55 33.45
N ARG A 132 -6.08 -3.85 33.67
CA ARG A 132 -6.43 -4.46 34.96
C ARG A 132 -5.27 -5.34 35.37
#